data_AF-A0A9W6WT83-F1
#
_entry.id   AF-A0A9W6WT83-F1
#
_cell.length_a   1.000
_cell.length_b   1.000
_cell.length_c   1.000
_cell.angle_alpha   90.00
_cell.angle_beta   90.00
_cell.angle_gamma   90.00
#
_symmetry.space_group_name_H-M   'P 1'
#
loop_
_entity.id
_entity.type
_entity.pdbx_description
1 polymer ?
#
loop_
_entity_poly.entity_id
_entity_poly.type
_entity_poly.pdbx_seq_one_letter_code
_entity_poly.pdbx_strand_id
1 'polypeptide(L)'
;MPTDLQTFNNLVMVYNSTIVRWDADSSLSATTNARMLSVLLGWTNMAEFPQGLLQPLPATMMSVQFSETNLTKTPDDLYLGWHSLVVIVFDYGILSEIPYQMFFMPVYVLSLMGNRIETIPTLAMMPPGMVIPEFKLSDNPLKELPAQLMEPTSLIMSFNVQTHQRLRCQSG
;
A
#
# COMPACT_ATOMS: atom_id res chain seq x y z
N MET A 1 -10.55 -14.21 -10.44
CA MET A 1 -11.73 -13.60 -9.84
C MET A 1 -12.81 -13.60 -10.89
N PRO A 2 -14.06 -13.93 -10.56
CA PRO A 2 -15.16 -13.83 -11.51
C PRO A 2 -15.53 -12.36 -11.73
N THR A 3 -16.09 -12.06 -12.90
CA THR A 3 -16.61 -10.72 -13.24
C THR A 3 -17.76 -10.30 -12.33
N ASP A 4 -18.45 -11.25 -11.70
CA ASP A 4 -19.53 -11.00 -10.72
C ASP A 4 -19.08 -10.12 -9.55
N LEU A 5 -17.77 -10.03 -9.29
CA LEU A 5 -17.18 -9.10 -8.31
C LEU A 5 -17.47 -7.63 -8.67
N GLN A 6 -17.75 -7.33 -9.94
CA GLN A 6 -18.18 -6.00 -10.38
C GLN A 6 -19.63 -5.67 -9.96
N THR A 7 -20.44 -6.63 -9.53
CA THR A 7 -21.80 -6.36 -9.03
C THR A 7 -21.83 -5.74 -7.63
N PHE A 8 -20.71 -5.82 -6.90
CA PHE A 8 -20.59 -5.18 -5.60
C PHE A 8 -20.48 -3.67 -5.76
N ASN A 9 -21.35 -2.93 -5.09
CA ASN A 9 -21.49 -1.50 -5.33
C ASN A 9 -20.55 -0.64 -4.50
N ASN A 10 -20.19 -1.04 -3.28
CA ASN A 10 -19.45 -0.17 -2.35
C ASN A 10 -18.20 -0.82 -1.77
N LEU A 11 -18.20 -2.14 -1.58
CA LEU A 11 -17.16 -2.86 -0.87
C LEU A 11 -16.93 -4.22 -1.51
N VAL A 12 -15.66 -4.54 -1.76
CA VAL A 12 -15.19 -5.90 -2.00
C VAL A 12 -14.37 -6.34 -0.82
N MET A 13 -14.76 -7.45 -0.20
CA MET A 13 -13.97 -8.09 0.85
C MET A 13 -13.72 -9.55 0.47
N VAL A 14 -12.45 -9.95 0.45
CA VAL A 14 -12.01 -11.32 0.22
C VAL A 14 -11.18 -11.72 1.43
N TYR A 15 -11.58 -12.80 2.09
CA TYR A 15 -10.96 -13.24 3.33
C TYR A 15 -10.61 -14.73 3.29
N ASN A 16 -9.47 -15.12 3.86
CA ASN A 16 -9.04 -16.51 4.05
C ASN A 16 -9.21 -17.36 2.77
N SER A 17 -8.63 -16.87 1.68
CA SER A 17 -8.89 -17.40 0.33
C SER A 17 -7.63 -17.41 -0.51
N THR A 18 -7.58 -18.30 -1.51
CA THR A 18 -6.55 -18.27 -2.55
C THR A 18 -7.09 -17.57 -3.79
N ILE A 19 -6.47 -16.45 -4.17
CA ILE A 19 -6.75 -15.74 -5.41
C ILE A 19 -5.79 -16.28 -6.47
N VAL A 20 -6.29 -17.21 -7.28
CA VAL A 20 -5.49 -17.83 -8.36
C VAL A 20 -5.17 -16.83 -9.47
N ARG A 21 -6.12 -15.95 -9.78
CA ARG A 21 -6.00 -14.90 -10.79
C ARG A 21 -6.95 -13.76 -10.46
N TRP A 22 -6.62 -12.53 -10.85
CA TRP A 22 -7.54 -11.41 -10.86
C TRP A 22 -7.17 -10.52 -12.04
N ASP A 23 -7.64 -10.91 -13.20
CA ASP A 23 -7.26 -10.33 -14.49
C ASP A 23 -7.87 -8.93 -14.69
N ALA A 24 -7.31 -8.16 -15.64
CA ALA A 24 -7.76 -6.81 -15.96
C ALA A 24 -9.24 -6.73 -16.41
N ASP A 25 -9.76 -7.77 -17.06
CA ASP A 25 -11.17 -7.85 -17.48
C ASP A 25 -12.13 -7.87 -16.28
N SER A 26 -11.65 -8.29 -15.10
CA SER A 26 -12.37 -8.24 -13.83
C SER A 26 -11.93 -7.05 -12.97
N SER A 27 -11.44 -5.97 -13.59
CA SER A 27 -11.02 -4.76 -12.89
C SER A 27 -12.18 -4.10 -12.15
N LEU A 28 -11.83 -3.41 -11.08
CA LEU A 28 -12.70 -2.44 -10.45
C LEU A 28 -12.42 -1.09 -11.10
N SER A 29 -13.35 -0.59 -11.89
CA SER A 29 -13.15 0.63 -12.69
C SER A 29 -14.32 1.59 -12.58
N ALA A 30 -14.13 2.84 -12.99
CA ALA A 30 -15.19 3.86 -12.96
C ALA A 30 -16.44 3.45 -13.76
N THR A 31 -16.29 2.61 -14.79
CA THR A 31 -17.41 2.16 -15.63
C THR A 31 -18.18 0.98 -15.05
N THR A 32 -17.50 0.10 -14.32
CA THR A 32 -18.06 -1.14 -13.77
C THR A 32 -18.50 -0.98 -12.31
N ASN A 33 -17.79 -0.14 -11.56
CA ASN A 33 -17.86 -0.03 -10.12
C ASN A 33 -17.86 1.42 -9.64
N ALA A 34 -18.67 2.27 -10.28
CA ALA A 34 -18.72 3.72 -10.06
C ALA A 34 -18.91 4.17 -8.60
N ARG A 35 -19.43 3.30 -7.73
CA ARG A 35 -19.69 3.58 -6.31
C ARG A 35 -18.73 2.88 -5.34
N MET A 36 -17.74 2.13 -5.86
CA MET A 36 -16.85 1.34 -5.03
C MET A 36 -16.00 2.24 -4.14
N LEU A 37 -16.14 2.03 -2.83
CA LEU A 37 -15.44 2.80 -1.82
C LEU A 37 -14.19 2.08 -1.33
N SER A 38 -14.19 0.74 -1.29
CA SER A 38 -13.10 0.01 -0.64
C SER A 38 -12.90 -1.42 -1.16
N VAL A 39 -11.63 -1.84 -1.12
CA VAL A 39 -11.23 -3.23 -1.35
C VAL A 39 -10.42 -3.71 -0.15
N LEU A 40 -10.80 -4.85 0.41
CA LEU A 40 -10.14 -5.48 1.55
C LEU A 40 -9.80 -6.93 1.23
N LEU A 41 -8.50 -7.23 1.17
CA LEU A 41 -7.98 -8.60 0.97
C LEU A 41 -7.26 -9.03 2.24
N GLY A 42 -7.91 -9.84 3.06
CA GLY A 42 -7.40 -10.29 4.36
C GLY A 42 -7.08 -11.78 4.36
N TRP A 43 -5.93 -12.18 4.88
CA TRP A 43 -5.51 -13.58 4.92
C TRP A 43 -5.63 -14.26 3.55
N THR A 44 -5.09 -13.62 2.52
CA THR A 44 -5.21 -14.12 1.14
C THR A 44 -3.88 -14.61 0.61
N ASN A 45 -3.93 -15.72 -0.15
CA ASN A 45 -2.79 -16.25 -0.89
C ASN A 45 -2.97 -15.93 -2.38
N MET A 46 -2.01 -15.28 -2.99
CA MET A 46 -2.08 -14.74 -4.36
C MET A 46 -0.88 -15.20 -5.16
N ALA A 47 -1.09 -15.66 -6.39
CA ALA A 47 0.02 -15.99 -7.29
C ALA A 47 0.83 -14.75 -7.67
N GLU A 48 0.15 -13.60 -7.78
CA GLU A 48 0.69 -12.31 -8.16
C GLU A 48 -0.19 -11.18 -7.62
N PHE A 49 0.27 -9.93 -7.75
CA PHE A 49 -0.56 -8.78 -7.43
C PHE A 49 -1.80 -8.74 -8.35
N PRO A 50 -3.01 -8.45 -7.83
CA PRO A 50 -4.24 -8.41 -8.65
C PRO A 50 -4.16 -7.42 -9.82
N GLN A 51 -4.10 -7.92 -11.06
CA GLN A 51 -4.09 -7.09 -12.28
C GLN A 51 -5.33 -6.21 -12.40
N GLY A 52 -6.48 -6.67 -11.90
CA GLY A 52 -7.72 -5.89 -11.83
C GLY A 52 -7.65 -4.66 -10.92
N LEU A 53 -6.61 -4.54 -10.09
CA LEU A 53 -6.33 -3.35 -9.27
C LEU A 53 -5.21 -2.46 -9.85
N LEU A 54 -4.62 -2.81 -11.01
CA LEU A 54 -3.63 -1.97 -11.69
C LEU A 54 -4.28 -0.97 -12.66
N GLN A 55 -5.55 -1.18 -13.00
CA GLN A 55 -6.32 -0.27 -13.83
C GLN A 55 -6.72 0.99 -13.04
N PRO A 56 -7.05 2.10 -13.73
CA PRO A 56 -7.59 3.29 -13.08
C PRO A 56 -8.78 2.96 -12.17
N LEU A 57 -8.60 3.22 -10.88
CA LEU A 57 -9.63 2.93 -9.87
C LEU A 57 -10.84 3.86 -10.05
N PRO A 58 -12.05 3.44 -9.61
CA PRO A 58 -13.21 4.32 -9.58
C PRO A 58 -12.90 5.54 -8.72
N ALA A 59 -13.25 6.75 -9.18
CA ALA A 59 -12.96 8.01 -8.46
C ALA A 59 -13.56 8.10 -7.04
N THR A 60 -14.49 7.20 -6.71
CA THR A 60 -15.11 7.05 -5.38
C THR A 60 -14.30 6.18 -4.44
N MET A 61 -13.25 5.50 -4.91
CA MET A 61 -12.46 4.59 -4.09
C MET A 61 -11.69 5.36 -3.02
N MET A 62 -11.92 5.00 -1.77
CA MET A 62 -11.30 5.66 -0.62
C MET A 62 -10.20 4.81 -0.01
N SER A 63 -10.30 3.47 -0.08
CA SER A 63 -9.30 2.60 0.50
C SER A 63 -9.01 1.33 -0.28
N VAL A 64 -7.73 0.94 -0.25
CA VAL A 64 -7.27 -0.37 -0.72
C VAL A 64 -6.41 -0.97 0.38
N GLN A 65 -6.81 -2.15 0.86
CA GLN A 65 -6.22 -2.76 2.04
C GLN A 65 -5.90 -4.23 1.79
N PHE A 66 -4.64 -4.57 2.03
CA PHE A 66 -4.11 -5.92 2.01
C PHE A 66 -3.63 -6.24 3.44
N SER A 67 -4.13 -7.31 4.03
CA SER A 67 -3.73 -7.74 5.36
C SER A 67 -3.40 -9.22 5.36
N GLU A 68 -2.30 -9.61 6.01
CA GLU A 68 -1.90 -11.02 6.11
C GLU A 68 -1.82 -11.72 4.73
N THR A 69 -1.13 -11.08 3.79
CA THR A 69 -0.97 -11.61 2.42
C THR A 69 0.43 -12.17 2.18
N ASN A 70 0.57 -12.99 1.14
CA ASN A 70 1.85 -13.56 0.71
C ASN A 70 2.63 -12.68 -0.29
N LEU A 71 2.26 -11.41 -0.46
CA LEU A 71 2.98 -10.49 -1.35
C LEU A 71 4.35 -10.14 -0.74
N THR A 72 5.41 -10.24 -1.53
CA THR A 72 6.78 -9.88 -1.13
C THR A 72 7.19 -8.48 -1.57
N LYS A 73 6.50 -7.93 -2.59
CA LYS A 73 6.68 -6.58 -3.12
C LYS A 73 5.36 -6.01 -3.64
N THR A 74 5.27 -4.69 -3.70
CA THR A 74 4.20 -3.98 -4.42
C THR A 74 4.65 -3.61 -5.84
N PRO A 75 3.72 -3.43 -6.81
CA PRO A 75 4.03 -2.89 -8.13
C PRO A 75 4.58 -1.46 -8.04
N ASP A 76 5.51 -1.11 -8.92
CA ASP A 76 6.14 0.21 -8.96
C ASP A 76 5.34 1.26 -9.74
N ASP A 77 4.23 0.85 -10.36
CA ASP A 77 3.38 1.65 -11.24
C ASP A 77 1.98 1.92 -10.66
N LEU A 78 1.71 1.55 -9.41
CA LEU A 78 0.41 1.79 -8.74
C LEU A 78 -0.04 3.26 -8.86
N TYR A 79 0.91 4.20 -8.76
CA TYR A 79 0.66 5.63 -8.85
C TYR A 79 0.11 6.11 -10.21
N LEU A 80 0.19 5.28 -11.25
CA LEU A 80 -0.39 5.58 -12.56
C LEU A 80 -1.90 5.32 -12.62
N GLY A 81 -2.38 4.31 -11.87
CA GLY A 81 -3.79 3.91 -11.85
C GLY A 81 -4.55 4.39 -10.60
N TRP A 82 -3.85 4.55 -9.48
CA TRP A 82 -4.46 4.93 -8.21
C TRP A 82 -4.46 6.46 -8.08
N HIS A 83 -5.65 7.04 -7.94
CA HIS A 83 -5.79 8.44 -7.57
C HIS A 83 -5.51 8.62 -6.07
N SER A 84 -5.62 9.86 -5.57
CA SER A 84 -5.47 10.12 -4.13
C SER A 84 -6.46 9.27 -3.32
N LEU A 85 -5.93 8.45 -2.40
CA LEU A 85 -6.74 7.58 -1.53
C LEU A 85 -6.69 8.10 -0.09
N VAL A 86 -7.70 7.77 0.70
CA VAL A 86 -7.69 8.06 2.13
C VAL A 86 -6.78 7.08 2.85
N VAL A 87 -6.88 5.79 2.52
CA VAL A 87 -6.17 4.72 3.22
C VAL A 87 -5.56 3.71 2.24
N ILE A 88 -4.26 3.51 2.33
CA ILE A 88 -3.54 2.41 1.69
C ILE A 88 -2.90 1.56 2.78
N VAL A 89 -3.25 0.28 2.83
CA VAL A 89 -2.76 -0.66 3.85
C VAL A 89 -2.16 -1.88 3.17
N PHE A 90 -0.94 -2.24 3.59
CA PHE A 90 -0.34 -3.54 3.37
C PHE A 90 0.22 -4.02 4.69
N ASP A 91 -0.61 -4.59 5.56
CA ASP A 91 -0.23 -4.91 6.94
C ASP A 91 -0.09 -6.41 7.19
N TYR A 92 0.76 -6.77 8.15
CA TYR A 92 0.95 -8.12 8.68
C TYR A 92 1.24 -9.18 7.61
N GLY A 93 1.85 -8.78 6.49
CA GLY A 93 2.20 -9.63 5.37
C GLY A 93 3.66 -10.08 5.39
N ILE A 94 4.23 -10.27 4.20
CA ILE A 94 5.64 -10.65 4.02
C ILE A 94 6.40 -9.69 3.10
N LEU A 95 5.91 -8.45 2.94
CA LEU A 95 6.57 -7.46 2.10
C LEU A 95 7.99 -7.21 2.62
N SER A 96 8.98 -7.28 1.73
CA SER A 96 10.38 -6.96 2.04
C SER A 96 10.92 -5.86 1.15
N GLU A 97 10.29 -5.61 -0.01
CA GLU A 97 10.69 -4.61 -0.98
C GLU A 97 9.54 -3.64 -1.23
N ILE A 98 9.81 -2.34 -1.09
CA ILE A 98 8.87 -1.26 -1.37
C ILE A 98 9.47 -0.38 -2.47
N PRO A 99 8.84 -0.26 -3.65
CA PRO A 99 9.30 0.63 -4.71
C PRO A 99 9.16 2.08 -4.25
N TYR A 100 10.12 2.94 -4.62
CA TYR A 100 10.09 4.35 -4.20
C TYR A 100 8.91 5.13 -4.78
N GLN A 101 8.39 4.67 -5.91
CA GLN A 101 7.21 5.20 -6.56
C GLN A 101 5.95 5.09 -5.70
N MET A 102 5.94 4.20 -4.70
CA MET A 102 4.84 4.12 -3.73
C MET A 102 4.66 5.44 -2.96
N PHE A 103 5.75 6.20 -2.76
CA PHE A 103 5.75 7.50 -2.10
C PHE A 103 5.36 8.65 -3.03
N PHE A 104 4.99 8.38 -4.28
CA PHE A 104 4.46 9.39 -5.22
C PHE A 104 2.94 9.54 -5.13
N MET A 105 2.26 8.58 -4.50
CA MET A 105 0.80 8.56 -4.39
C MET A 105 0.31 9.41 -3.23
N PRO A 106 -0.58 10.41 -3.46
CA PRO A 106 -1.14 11.19 -2.36
C PRO A 106 -2.03 10.30 -1.50
N VAL A 107 -1.73 10.20 -0.21
CA VAL A 107 -2.48 9.36 0.72
C VAL A 107 -2.51 9.98 2.11
N TYR A 108 -3.64 9.83 2.81
CA TYR A 108 -3.74 10.29 4.20
C TYR A 108 -3.10 9.29 5.17
N VAL A 109 -3.45 8.00 5.06
CA VAL A 109 -2.82 6.90 5.81
C VAL A 109 -2.12 5.92 4.90
N LEU A 110 -0.81 5.78 5.07
CA LEU A 110 -0.03 4.68 4.52
C LEU A 110 0.39 3.74 5.66
N SER A 111 -0.09 2.49 5.63
CA SER A 111 0.28 1.47 6.61
C SER A 111 1.02 0.33 5.95
N LEU A 112 2.19 0.00 6.49
CA LEU A 112 3.07 -1.09 6.08
C LEU A 112 3.49 -1.92 7.30
N MET A 113 2.67 -1.95 8.34
CA MET A 113 2.99 -2.56 9.63
C MET A 113 3.16 -4.07 9.51
N GLY A 114 3.97 -4.68 10.39
CA GLY A 114 4.03 -6.15 10.51
C GLY A 114 4.58 -6.88 9.29
N ASN A 115 5.43 -6.24 8.50
CA ASN A 115 6.06 -6.86 7.33
C ASN A 115 7.52 -7.25 7.62
N ARG A 116 8.30 -7.52 6.56
CA ARG A 116 9.70 -7.92 6.61
C ARG A 116 10.62 -6.82 6.06
N ILE A 117 10.20 -5.57 6.18
CA ILE A 117 10.93 -4.42 5.65
C ILE A 117 12.12 -4.12 6.55
N GLU A 118 13.33 -4.27 6.03
CA GLU A 118 14.56 -3.99 6.79
C GLU A 118 15.07 -2.56 6.60
N THR A 119 14.82 -1.97 5.44
CA THR A 119 15.29 -0.62 5.09
C THR A 119 14.21 0.10 4.29
N ILE A 120 14.19 1.43 4.39
CA ILE A 120 13.27 2.29 3.61
C ILE A 120 14.08 3.42 2.98
N PRO A 121 15.13 3.11 2.19
CA PRO A 121 15.94 4.13 1.56
C PRO A 121 15.11 5.01 0.61
N THR A 122 13.99 4.48 0.14
CA THR A 122 13.05 5.11 -0.79
C THR A 122 12.37 6.37 -0.27
N LEU A 123 12.23 6.55 1.05
CA LEU A 123 11.75 7.81 1.61
C LEU A 123 12.67 8.99 1.28
N ALA A 124 13.98 8.72 1.08
CA ALA A 124 14.93 9.74 0.61
C ALA A 124 14.58 10.26 -0.79
N MET A 125 13.80 9.48 -1.56
CA MET A 125 13.39 9.79 -2.92
C MET A 125 11.97 10.37 -3.00
N MET A 126 11.36 10.71 -1.85
CA MET A 126 10.04 11.33 -1.83
C MET A 126 10.09 12.70 -2.53
N PRO A 127 9.16 13.01 -3.46
CA PRO A 127 9.15 14.28 -4.16
C PRO A 127 9.02 15.47 -3.19
N PRO A 128 9.67 16.61 -3.49
CA PRO A 128 9.51 17.82 -2.68
C PRO A 128 8.03 18.23 -2.56
N GLY A 129 7.59 18.54 -1.34
CA GLY A 129 6.21 18.96 -1.06
C GLY A 129 5.20 17.82 -0.90
N MET A 130 5.63 16.57 -1.04
CA MET A 130 4.80 15.42 -0.71
C MET A 130 4.56 15.33 0.80
N VAL A 131 3.33 14.99 1.20
CA VAL A 131 2.90 14.91 2.59
C VAL A 131 2.20 13.58 2.81
N ILE A 132 2.64 12.82 3.82
CA ILE A 132 1.97 11.60 4.27
C ILE A 132 1.60 11.83 5.74
N PRO A 133 0.36 12.25 6.04
CA PRO A 133 -0.06 12.59 7.39
C PRO A 133 0.15 11.45 8.39
N GLU A 134 -0.23 10.23 8.04
CA GLU A 134 0.02 9.04 8.86
C GLU A 134 0.84 8.01 8.08
N PHE A 135 2.07 7.76 8.54
CA PHE A 135 2.89 6.66 8.02
C PHE A 135 3.22 5.65 9.13
N LYS A 136 2.78 4.40 8.94
CA LYS A 136 2.87 3.34 9.95
C LYS A 136 3.78 2.22 9.46
N LEU A 137 4.79 1.92 10.27
CA LEU A 137 5.86 0.96 9.94
C LEU A 137 6.25 0.05 11.10
N SER A 138 5.58 0.16 12.24
CA SER A 138 5.82 -0.71 13.38
C SER A 138 5.74 -2.19 13.01
N ASP A 139 6.39 -3.01 13.84
CA ASP A 139 6.48 -4.46 13.66
C ASP A 139 7.22 -4.88 12.37
N ASN A 140 8.13 -4.03 11.88
CA ASN A 140 9.09 -4.38 10.83
C ASN A 140 10.51 -4.52 11.40
N PRO A 141 11.37 -5.39 10.84
CA PRO A 141 12.76 -5.56 11.22
C PRO A 141 13.67 -4.41 10.71
N LEU A 142 13.23 -3.16 10.87
CA LEU A 142 13.95 -1.99 10.38
C LEU A 142 15.33 -1.89 11.05
N LYS A 143 16.36 -1.82 10.20
CA LYS A 143 17.77 -1.67 10.60
C LYS A 143 18.17 -0.19 10.69
N GLU A 144 17.57 0.62 9.83
CA GLU A 144 17.89 2.04 9.71
C GLU A 144 16.69 2.89 9.32
N LEU A 145 16.74 4.15 9.73
CA LEU A 145 15.82 5.19 9.27
C LEU A 145 16.55 6.14 8.32
N PRO A 146 15.91 6.53 7.20
CA PRO A 146 16.46 7.49 6.26
C PRO A 146 16.57 8.87 6.91
N ALA A 147 17.70 9.55 6.65
CA ALA A 147 18.01 10.86 7.24
C ALA A 147 16.94 11.91 6.93
N GLN A 148 16.27 11.79 5.79
CA GLN A 148 15.24 12.70 5.31
C GLN A 148 14.03 12.76 6.24
N LEU A 149 13.73 11.71 7.01
CA LEU A 149 12.69 11.78 8.05
C LEU A 149 13.01 12.78 9.17
N MET A 150 14.28 13.16 9.31
CA MET A 150 14.74 14.14 10.29
C MET A 150 14.85 15.55 9.69
N GLU A 151 14.63 15.71 8.38
CA GLU A 151 14.65 17.00 7.73
C GLU A 151 13.34 17.77 8.00
N PRO A 152 13.39 19.08 8.30
CA PRO A 152 12.20 19.89 8.56
C PRO A 152 11.22 19.96 7.38
N THR A 153 11.69 19.63 6.18
CA THR A 153 10.92 19.62 4.93
C THR A 153 10.19 18.31 4.68
N SER A 154 10.50 17.25 5.42
CA SER A 154 9.73 16.01 5.37
C SER A 154 8.44 16.17 6.20
N LEU A 155 7.30 16.09 5.53
CA LEU A 155 6.00 16.29 6.15
C LEU A 155 5.33 14.93 6.41
N ILE A 156 5.98 14.13 7.26
CA ILE A 156 5.29 13.02 7.94
C ILE A 156 4.79 13.55 9.28
N MET A 157 3.49 13.79 9.39
CA MET A 157 2.92 14.44 10.58
C MET A 157 2.86 13.46 11.77
N SER A 158 2.56 12.20 11.49
CA SER A 158 2.53 11.11 12.45
C SER A 158 3.30 9.93 11.87
N PHE A 159 4.39 9.58 12.54
CA PHE A 159 5.26 8.47 12.18
C PHE A 159 5.29 7.46 13.31
N ASN A 160 4.84 6.23 13.05
CA ASN A 160 4.88 5.15 14.03
C ASN A 160 5.91 4.10 13.61
N VAL A 161 6.98 4.02 14.39
CA VAL A 161 8.02 3.00 14.28
C VAL A 161 8.24 2.39 15.65
N GLN A 162 8.13 1.07 15.71
CA GLN A 162 8.48 0.25 16.84
C GLN A 162 9.39 -0.87 16.35
N THR A 163 10.52 -1.05 17.04
CA THR A 163 11.51 -2.07 16.69
C THR A 163 12.12 -2.65 17.97
N HIS A 164 12.44 -3.94 17.90
CA HIS A 164 13.09 -4.67 18.99
C HIS A 164 14.62 -4.53 18.96
N GLN A 165 15.17 -3.71 18.06
CA GLN A 165 16.61 -3.47 17.90
C GLN A 165 16.92 -1.97 17.86
N ARG A 166 18.18 -1.59 18.18
CA ARG A 166 18.60 -0.18 18.06
C ARG A 166 18.65 0.21 16.58
N LEU A 167 17.80 1.16 16.20
CA LEU A 167 17.85 1.79 14.89
C LEU A 167 19.12 2.63 14.75
N ARG A 168 19.73 2.55 13.58
CA ARG A 168 20.75 3.51 13.16
C ARG A 168 20.09 4.58 12.29
N CYS A 169 20.54 5.81 12.44
CA CYS A 169 20.23 6.84 11.44
C CYS A 169 21.29 6.76 10.35
N GLN A 170 20.87 6.82 9.08
CA GLN A 170 21.83 7.00 7.99
C GLN A 170 22.51 8.37 8.15
N SER A 171 23.85 8.40 8.09
CA SER A 171 24.60 9.66 8.01
C SER A 171 24.55 10.16 6.57
N GLY A 172 24.00 11.36 6.37
CA GLY A 172 23.95 12.04 5.07
C GLY A 172 25.33 12.45 4.55
#